data_AF-A0A7S0UGW2-F1
#
_entry.id   AF-A0A7S0UGW2-F1
#
_cell.length_a   1.000
_cell.length_b   1.000
_cell.length_c   1.000
_cell.angle_alpha   90.00
_cell.angle_beta   90.00
_cell.angle_gamma   90.00
#
_symmetry.space_group_name_H-M   'P 1'
#
loop_
_entity.id
_entity.type
_entity.pdbx_description
1 polymer ?
#
loop_
_entity_poly.entity_id
_entity_poly.type
_entity_poly.pdbx_seq_one_letter_code
_entity_poly.pdbx_strand_id
1 'polypeptide(L)'
;ASPADGWVRIKGGQGQTVSVYRNEGSKLPFKTTLVKSEFECKASSSEAKTLLLNLTDRSQRDYFYRDGKLENVVTDTHKVFKASMRTLAGTGTEAVQVHQLVHTDDKGNHAIVEVPSDRSKGG
;
A
#
# COMPACT_ATOMS: atom_id res chain seq x y z
N ALA A 1 1.27 16.23 -4.51
CA ALA A 1 2.58 16.50 -5.15
C ALA A 1 2.35 17.39 -6.37
N SER A 2 3.20 18.38 -6.61
CA SER A 2 2.99 19.30 -7.72
C SER A 2 3.54 18.69 -9.03
N PRO A 3 3.09 19.14 -10.21
CA PRO A 3 3.72 18.76 -11.49
C PRO A 3 5.23 19.06 -11.56
N ALA A 4 5.76 19.94 -10.70
CA ALA A 4 7.19 20.26 -10.65
C ALA A 4 8.07 19.12 -10.11
N ASP A 5 7.46 18.09 -9.49
CA ASP A 5 8.17 16.95 -8.90
C ASP A 5 8.40 15.79 -9.91
N GLY A 6 8.25 16.05 -11.21
CA GLY A 6 8.41 15.05 -12.28
C GLY A 6 7.25 14.06 -12.45
N TRP A 7 6.17 14.22 -11.68
CA TRP A 7 4.99 13.37 -11.77
C TRP A 7 4.11 13.74 -12.96
N VAL A 8 3.88 12.76 -13.85
CA VAL A 8 2.99 12.93 -15.01
C VAL A 8 1.64 12.29 -14.70
N ARG A 9 0.55 13.06 -14.77
CA ARG A 9 -0.81 12.50 -14.65
C ARG A 9 -1.11 11.62 -15.87
N ILE A 10 -1.57 10.39 -15.63
CA ILE A 10 -1.95 9.42 -16.68
C ILE A 10 -3.44 9.08 -16.66
N LYS A 11 -4.14 9.38 -15.56
CA LYS A 11 -5.60 9.25 -15.44
C LYS A 11 -6.12 10.30 -14.45
N GLY A 12 -7.32 10.81 -14.66
CA GLY A 12 -7.92 11.89 -13.86
C GLY A 12 -8.47 13.02 -14.74
N GLY A 13 -9.42 13.81 -14.22
CA GLY A 13 -10.06 14.92 -14.95
C GLY A 13 -11.41 15.32 -14.33
N GLN A 14 -12.11 16.29 -14.95
CA GLN A 14 -13.45 16.69 -14.50
C GLN A 14 -14.38 15.45 -14.43
N GLY A 15 -14.98 15.23 -13.26
CA GLY A 15 -15.91 14.13 -12.99
C GLY A 15 -15.27 12.80 -12.59
N GLN A 16 -13.93 12.69 -12.54
CA GLN A 16 -13.26 11.47 -12.04
C GLN A 16 -12.96 11.55 -10.54
N THR A 17 -13.24 10.47 -9.81
CA THR A 17 -13.01 10.38 -8.36
C THR A 17 -11.57 10.05 -7.97
N VAL A 18 -10.75 9.60 -8.91
CA VAL A 18 -9.36 9.19 -8.69
C VAL A 18 -8.46 9.81 -9.76
N SER A 19 -7.36 10.41 -9.33
CA SER A 19 -6.26 10.85 -10.20
C SER A 19 -5.07 9.91 -10.04
N VAL A 20 -4.49 9.46 -11.15
CA VAL A 20 -3.32 8.57 -11.18
C VAL A 20 -2.16 9.27 -11.88
N TYR A 21 -1.00 9.21 -11.27
CA TYR A 21 0.24 9.80 -11.74
C TYR A 21 1.31 8.72 -11.84
N ARG A 22 2.24 8.91 -12.78
CA ARG A 22 3.44 8.11 -12.92
C ARG A 22 4.70 8.95 -12.80
N ASN A 23 5.79 8.34 -12.37
CA ASN A 23 7.14 8.88 -12.44
C ASN A 23 8.14 7.73 -12.68
N GLU A 24 9.37 8.04 -13.07
CA GLU A 24 10.46 7.07 -13.13
C GLU A 24 11.32 7.16 -11.86
N GLY A 25 11.64 6.02 -11.26
CA GLY A 25 12.50 5.88 -10.11
C GLY A 25 13.81 5.16 -10.46
N SER A 26 14.92 5.65 -9.90
CA SER A 26 16.26 5.08 -10.04
C SER A 26 16.85 4.55 -8.73
N LYS A 27 16.02 4.41 -7.68
CA LYS A 27 16.45 3.89 -6.37
C LYS A 27 16.78 2.38 -6.38
N LEU A 28 16.26 1.64 -7.35
CA LEU A 28 16.61 0.24 -7.58
C LEU A 28 17.62 0.14 -8.72
N PRO A 29 18.39 -0.97 -8.82
CA PRO A 29 19.39 -1.17 -9.87
C PRO A 29 18.81 -1.28 -11.29
N PHE A 30 17.50 -1.17 -11.44
CA PHE A 30 16.79 -1.11 -12.70
C PHE A 30 15.76 0.02 -12.65
N LYS A 31 15.40 0.55 -13.83
CA LYS A 31 14.35 1.57 -13.95
C LYS A 31 13.04 1.04 -13.37
N THR A 32 12.46 1.82 -12.47
CA THR A 32 11.17 1.49 -11.85
C THR A 32 10.11 2.51 -12.23
N THR A 33 8.91 2.04 -12.56
CA THR A 33 7.76 2.92 -12.69
C THR A 33 7.17 3.15 -11.31
N LEU A 34 7.20 4.39 -10.84
CA LEU A 34 6.51 4.82 -9.63
C LEU A 34 5.07 5.20 -10.00
N VAL A 35 4.10 4.72 -9.24
CA VAL A 35 2.69 5.04 -9.43
C VAL A 35 2.14 5.68 -8.17
N LYS A 36 1.39 6.77 -8.34
CA LYS A 36 0.71 7.48 -7.25
C LYS A 36 -0.76 7.64 -7.62
N SER A 37 -1.63 7.25 -6.70
CA SER A 37 -3.08 7.46 -6.81
C SER A 37 -3.52 8.45 -5.75
N GLU A 38 -4.28 9.46 -6.14
CA GLU A 38 -4.86 10.48 -5.26
C GLU A 38 -6.38 10.46 -5.45
N PHE A 39 -7.13 10.41 -4.35
CA PHE A 39 -8.60 10.47 -4.36
C PHE A 39 -9.11 11.13 -3.10
N GLU A 40 -10.29 11.73 -3.18
CA GLU A 40 -10.97 12.29 -2.02
C GLU A 40 -11.79 11.20 -1.33
N CYS A 41 -11.51 10.97 -0.04
CA CYS A 41 -12.25 10.01 0.76
C CYS A 41 -13.29 10.76 1.61
N LYS A 42 -14.54 10.30 1.60
CA LYS A 42 -15.61 10.87 2.45
C LYS A 42 -15.49 10.44 3.92
N ALA A 43 -14.71 9.39 4.20
CA ALA A 43 -14.44 8.95 5.57
C ALA A 43 -13.44 9.90 6.25
N SER A 44 -13.51 9.99 7.57
CA SER A 44 -12.51 10.72 8.34
C SER A 44 -11.12 10.08 8.20
N SER A 45 -10.06 10.85 8.47
CA SER A 45 -8.69 10.33 8.46
C SER A 45 -8.49 9.15 9.41
N SER A 46 -9.18 9.16 10.57
CA SER A 46 -9.13 8.09 11.57
C SER A 46 -9.79 6.79 11.08
N GLU A 47 -10.96 6.89 10.44
CA GLU A 47 -11.65 5.73 9.85
C GLU A 47 -10.85 5.17 8.68
N ALA A 48 -10.34 6.02 7.80
CA ALA A 48 -9.50 5.62 6.69
C ALA A 48 -8.23 4.90 7.20
N LYS A 49 -7.58 5.44 8.23
CA LYS A 49 -6.43 4.80 8.88
C LYS A 49 -6.80 3.42 9.43
N THR A 50 -7.90 3.31 10.17
CA THR A 50 -8.35 2.04 10.76
C THR A 50 -8.55 0.98 9.68
N LEU A 51 -9.20 1.36 8.57
CA LEU A 51 -9.38 0.48 7.42
C LEU A 51 -8.06 0.12 6.74
N LEU A 52 -7.12 1.05 6.57
CA LEU A 52 -5.83 0.75 5.96
C LEU A 52 -4.96 -0.17 6.85
N LEU A 53 -5.05 -0.05 8.17
CA LEU A 53 -4.29 -0.88 9.11
C LEU A 53 -4.86 -2.30 9.29
N ASN A 54 -6.15 -2.50 9.06
CA ASN A 54 -6.79 -3.81 9.23
C ASN A 54 -6.50 -4.74 8.03
N LEU A 55 -5.31 -5.34 8.01
CA LEU A 55 -4.93 -6.31 6.96
C LEU A 55 -5.61 -7.67 7.10
N THR A 56 -6.27 -7.98 8.21
CA THR A 56 -7.01 -9.25 8.38
C THR A 56 -8.31 -9.25 7.59
N ASP A 57 -9.00 -8.11 7.49
CA ASP A 57 -10.25 -7.98 6.74
C ASP A 57 -10.08 -7.33 5.36
N ARG A 58 -8.83 -7.14 4.90
CA ARG A 58 -8.55 -6.44 3.64
C ARG A 58 -9.15 -7.11 2.41
N SER A 59 -9.35 -8.42 2.45
CA SER A 59 -9.97 -9.18 1.36
C SER A 59 -11.41 -8.79 1.04
N GLN A 60 -12.11 -8.13 1.97
CA GLN A 60 -13.46 -7.60 1.73
C GLN A 60 -13.48 -6.37 0.81
N ARG A 61 -12.32 -5.72 0.61
CA ARG A 61 -12.22 -4.42 -0.10
C ARG A 61 -11.07 -4.33 -1.11
N ASP A 62 -10.18 -5.31 -1.16
CA ASP A 62 -9.07 -5.39 -2.10
C ASP A 62 -9.10 -6.75 -2.81
N TYR A 63 -9.47 -6.75 -4.09
CA TYR A 63 -9.60 -7.96 -4.91
C TYR A 63 -8.30 -8.77 -4.96
N PHE A 64 -7.14 -8.11 -4.99
CA PHE A 64 -5.84 -8.77 -5.07
C PHE A 64 -5.40 -9.35 -3.74
N TYR A 65 -5.95 -8.88 -2.62
CA TYR A 65 -5.64 -9.36 -1.29
C TYR A 65 -6.60 -10.48 -0.90
N ARG A 66 -6.16 -11.74 -0.91
CA ARG A 66 -7.03 -12.88 -0.64
C ARG A 66 -7.25 -13.11 0.84
N ASP A 67 -6.17 -13.07 1.62
CA ASP A 67 -6.18 -13.39 3.05
C ASP A 67 -5.02 -12.72 3.77
N GLY A 68 -5.19 -12.47 5.06
CA GLY A 68 -4.21 -11.81 5.92
C GLY A 68 -4.32 -12.30 7.35
N LYS A 69 -3.20 -12.71 7.92
CA LYS A 69 -3.11 -13.11 9.34
C LYS A 69 -1.97 -12.36 10.02
N LEU A 70 -2.28 -11.72 11.15
CA LEU A 70 -1.26 -11.14 12.01
C LEU A 70 -0.32 -12.26 12.50
N GLU A 71 0.96 -12.13 12.22
CA GLU A 71 2.00 -13.09 12.59
C GLU A 71 2.79 -12.59 13.80
N ASN A 72 3.14 -11.31 13.82
CA ASN A 72 3.89 -10.71 14.91
C ASN A 72 3.53 -9.21 15.11
N VAL A 73 3.66 -8.74 16.34
CA VAL A 73 3.63 -7.32 16.69
C VAL A 73 5.03 -6.97 17.18
N VAL A 74 5.80 -6.27 16.35
CA VAL A 74 7.17 -5.86 16.70
C VAL A 74 7.12 -4.65 17.62
N THR A 75 6.28 -3.67 17.27
CA THR A 75 5.92 -2.51 18.10
C THR A 75 4.47 -2.11 17.82
N ASP A 76 3.94 -1.13 18.55
CA ASP A 76 2.60 -0.58 18.28
C ASP A 76 2.45 -0.03 16.86
N THR A 77 3.55 0.44 16.27
CA THR A 77 3.62 1.01 14.92
C THR A 77 4.23 0.07 13.89
N HIS A 78 4.65 -1.14 14.28
CA HIS A 78 5.24 -2.12 13.37
C HIS A 78 4.64 -3.51 13.61
N LYS A 79 3.86 -3.96 12.62
CA LYS A 79 3.22 -5.29 12.62
C LYS A 79 3.67 -6.09 11.42
N VAL A 80 3.72 -7.41 11.59
CA VAL A 80 4.09 -8.35 10.53
C VAL A 80 2.90 -9.27 10.27
N PHE A 81 2.51 -9.35 9.00
CA PHE A 81 1.39 -10.17 8.56
C PHE A 81 1.87 -11.23 7.58
N LYS A 82 1.31 -12.42 7.70
CA LYS A 82 1.33 -13.41 6.63
C LYS A 82 0.12 -13.15 5.74
N ALA A 83 0.36 -12.80 4.48
CA ALA A 83 -0.70 -12.50 3.52
C ALA A 83 -0.68 -13.50 2.34
N SER A 84 -1.83 -13.64 1.70
CA SER A 84 -1.97 -14.33 0.42
C SER A 84 -2.50 -13.35 -0.63
N MET A 85 -1.78 -13.21 -1.74
CA MET A 85 -2.14 -12.31 -2.82
C MET A 85 -2.51 -13.09 -4.08
N ARG A 86 -3.52 -12.62 -4.81
CA ARG A 86 -3.83 -13.13 -6.14
C ARG A 86 -2.78 -12.66 -7.14
N THR A 87 -2.36 -13.56 -8.01
CA THR A 87 -1.51 -13.22 -9.16
C THR A 87 -2.32 -12.46 -10.22
N LEU A 88 -1.63 -11.74 -11.11
CA LEU A 88 -2.27 -11.07 -12.24
C LEU A 88 -2.98 -12.04 -13.20
N ALA A 89 -2.56 -13.30 -13.22
CA ALA A 89 -3.24 -14.36 -13.98
C ALA A 89 -4.60 -14.77 -13.37
N GLY A 90 -4.92 -14.29 -12.16
CA GLY A 90 -6.21 -14.50 -11.49
C GLY A 90 -6.46 -15.91 -10.93
N THR A 91 -5.69 -16.91 -11.39
CA THR A 91 -5.82 -18.32 -10.99
C THR A 91 -4.83 -18.75 -9.91
N GLY A 92 -3.67 -18.09 -9.82
CA GLY A 92 -2.64 -18.38 -8.82
C GLY A 92 -2.72 -17.47 -7.60
N THR A 93 -2.23 -17.95 -6.46
CA THR A 93 -2.05 -17.15 -5.24
C THR A 93 -0.66 -17.35 -4.67
N GLU A 94 -0.02 -16.25 -4.29
CA GLU A 94 1.30 -16.24 -3.69
C GLU A 94 1.21 -15.89 -2.21
N ALA A 95 2.02 -16.57 -1.39
CA ALA A 95 2.16 -16.23 0.02
C ALA A 95 3.29 -15.21 0.18
N VAL A 96 3.00 -14.11 0.86
CA VAL A 96 3.96 -13.01 1.10
C VAL A 96 3.92 -12.62 2.57
N GLN A 97 5.06 -12.28 3.14
CA GLN A 97 5.12 -11.65 4.45
C GLN A 97 5.13 -10.14 4.25
N VAL A 98 4.32 -9.41 5.02
CA VAL A 98 4.17 -7.96 4.89
C VAL A 98 4.54 -7.30 6.20
N HIS A 99 5.54 -6.43 6.17
CA HIS A 99 5.88 -5.53 7.27
C HIS A 99 5.07 -4.25 7.09
N GLN A 100 4.12 -4.01 7.99
CA GLN A 100 3.34 -2.78 8.04
C GLN A 100 3.95 -1.85 9.08
N LEU A 101 4.42 -0.69 8.63
CA LEU A 101 4.98 0.37 9.46
C LEU A 101 4.08 1.61 9.42
N VAL A 102 3.88 2.25 10.57
CA VAL A 102 3.07 3.46 10.70
C VAL A 102 3.94 4.61 11.20
N HIS A 103 4.01 5.66 10.40
CA HIS A 103 4.61 6.93 10.80
C HIS A 103 3.53 8.00 10.93
N THR A 104 3.64 8.82 11.95
CA THR A 104 2.74 9.96 12.17
C THR A 104 3.60 11.20 12.36
N ASP A 105 3.32 12.26 11.60
CA ASP A 105 4.01 13.53 11.74
C ASP A 105 3.38 14.41 12.85
N ASP A 106 4.03 15.53 13.16
CA ASP A 106 3.56 16.47 14.20
C ASP A 106 2.21 17.13 13.86
N LYS A 107 1.76 17.04 12.60
CA LYS A 107 0.47 17.55 12.13
C LYS A 107 -0.62 16.48 12.18
N GLY A 108 -0.30 15.28 12.66
CA GLY A 108 -1.23 14.15 12.73
C GLY A 108 -1.48 13.47 11.38
N ASN A 109 -0.69 13.76 10.34
CA ASN A 109 -0.77 13.02 9.08
C ASN A 109 -0.15 11.63 9.27
N HIS A 110 -0.75 10.63 8.64
CA HIS A 110 -0.28 9.26 8.73
C HIS A 110 0.33 8.79 7.41
N ALA A 111 1.53 8.22 7.50
CA ALA A 111 2.12 7.43 6.42
C ALA A 111 2.12 5.96 6.85
N ILE A 112 1.48 5.11 6.06
CA ILE A 112 1.46 3.66 6.24
C ILE A 112 2.34 3.07 5.14
N VAL A 113 3.37 2.33 5.53
CA VAL A 113 4.33 1.70 4.61
C VAL A 113 4.20 0.19 4.75
N GLU A 114 3.89 -0.47 3.64
CA GLU A 114 3.81 -1.93 3.57
C GLU A 114 4.96 -2.45 2.71
N VAL A 115 5.87 -3.18 3.34
CA VAL A 115 7.04 -3.76 2.67
C VAL A 115 6.88 -5.27 2.60
N PRO A 116 6.72 -5.85 1.39
CA PRO A 116 6.74 -7.29 1.23
C PRO A 116 8.16 -7.82 1.50
N SER A 117 8.25 -8.93 2.23
CA SER A 117 9.49 -9.68 2.46
C SER A 117 9.29 -11.14 2.09
N ASP A 118 10.34 -11.73 1.51
CA ASP A 118 10.40 -13.16 1.30
C ASP A 118 10.79 -13.85 2.61
N ARG A 119 10.06 -14.90 3.00
CA ARG A 119 10.43 -15.79 4.11
C ARG A 119 11.79 -16.50 3.89
N SER A 120 12.39 -16.42 2.70
CA SER A 120 13.61 -17.13 2.32
C SER A 120 14.91 -16.55 2.89
N LYS A 121 14.87 -15.46 3.67
CA LYS A 121 16.06 -14.87 4.31
C LYS A 121 16.00 -14.83 5.85
N GLY A 122 15.38 -15.82 6.47
CA GLY A 122 15.48 -16.07 7.91
C GLY A 122 16.15 -17.42 8.17
N GLY A 123 17.48 -17.44 8.13
CA GLY A 123 18.32 -18.51 8.68
C GLY A 123 18.87 -18.08 10.04
#